data_AF-A0A9D2GGX7-F1
#
_entry.id   AF-A0A9D2GGX7-F1
#
_cell.length_a   1.000
_cell.length_b   1.000
_cell.length_c   1.000
_cell.angle_alpha   90.00
_cell.angle_beta   90.00
_cell.angle_gamma   90.00
#
_symmetry.space_group_name_H-M   'P 1'
#
loop_
_entity.id
_entity.type
_entity.pdbx_description
1 polymer ?
#
loop_
_entity_poly.entity_id
_entity_poly.type
_entity_poly.pdbx_seq_one_letter_code
_entity_poly.pdbx_strand_id
1 'polypeptide(L)'
;DLDITVNLSKPEKDPKAIAAAKLMKQSGYPKCQLCMENEGYAGRANHPARNNHRIIPVTIDGNQWGFQYSPYVYYNEHCIVFNGRHVPMKIERATFVKLFDFVKQFPHYFLGSNADLPIVGGSILSHDHFQGGNYTFAMAKAPIEKRVEFAGYPQVEAGIVKWPMSVIRTRCRDTEPLIDLADKILTAWSGYTDEAAFIFAETNGEPHNTITPIARKNGDMYELDLVLRNNITTEEFPLGVYHPHQELHHIKKENIGLIEVMGLAVLPSRLKEELNLLEEYLVEGKNVRDNEMLEKHADWVAEFTKRYESITKDNVSDILKQEVGVVFRKVLEDAGVYKCTEEGRMAFMRFIDSIS
;
A
#
# COMPACT_ATOMS: atom_id res chain seq x y z
N ASP A 1 -7.20 4.61 -14.72
CA ASP A 1 -7.67 5.59 -13.71
C ASP A 1 -7.48 5.05 -12.31
N LEU A 2 -7.10 5.93 -11.38
CA LEU A 2 -7.00 5.64 -9.96
C LEU A 2 -8.37 5.86 -9.31
N ASP A 3 -8.69 5.06 -8.29
CA ASP A 3 -9.91 5.24 -7.51
C ASP A 3 -9.61 6.14 -6.29
N ILE A 4 -10.59 6.92 -5.82
CA ILE A 4 -10.41 7.85 -4.69
C ILE A 4 -11.52 7.65 -3.67
N THR A 5 -11.15 7.56 -2.40
CA THR A 5 -12.08 7.46 -1.26
C THR A 5 -11.56 8.28 -0.07
N VAL A 6 -12.47 8.83 0.74
CA VAL A 6 -12.12 9.50 2.01
C VAL A 6 -12.50 8.58 3.16
N ASN A 7 -11.54 8.20 4.00
CA ASN A 7 -11.82 7.35 5.15
C ASN A 7 -12.20 8.18 6.37
N LEU A 8 -13.47 8.12 6.77
CA LEU A 8 -13.99 8.83 7.95
C LEU A 8 -13.75 8.11 9.27
N SER A 9 -13.33 6.84 9.24
CA SER A 9 -13.24 5.96 10.40
C SER A 9 -11.80 5.65 10.83
N LYS A 10 -10.81 5.83 9.95
CA LYS A 10 -9.40 5.63 10.29
C LYS A 10 -8.78 6.96 10.73
N PRO A 11 -8.21 7.05 11.94
CA PRO A 11 -7.48 8.24 12.36
C PRO A 11 -6.17 8.39 11.54
N GLU A 12 -5.82 9.63 11.20
CA GLU A 12 -4.51 9.99 10.65
C GLU A 12 -3.45 9.66 11.70
N LYS A 13 -2.44 8.87 11.33
CA LYS A 13 -1.38 8.42 12.24
C LYS A 13 -0.03 8.87 11.74
N ASP A 14 0.73 9.52 12.63
CA ASP A 14 2.12 9.87 12.39
C ASP A 14 2.99 8.58 12.30
N PRO A 15 3.87 8.44 11.29
CA PRO A 15 4.83 7.34 11.21
C PRO A 15 5.63 7.10 12.50
N LYS A 16 5.96 8.16 13.25
CA LYS A 16 6.63 8.08 14.55
C LYS A 16 5.76 7.38 15.59
N ALA A 17 4.46 7.63 15.59
CA ALA A 17 3.52 6.97 16.48
C ALA A 17 3.37 5.46 16.16
N ILE A 18 3.46 5.09 14.87
CA ILE A 18 3.45 3.68 14.44
C ILE A 18 4.71 2.96 14.93
N ALA A 19 5.88 3.59 14.79
CA ALA A 19 7.15 3.04 15.28
C ALA A 19 7.14 2.86 16.81
N ALA A 20 6.67 3.86 17.56
CA ALA A 20 6.54 3.78 19.01
C ALA A 20 5.59 2.64 19.45
N ALA A 21 4.50 2.41 18.72
CA ALA A 21 3.56 1.34 19.03
C ALA A 21 4.15 -0.07 18.87
N LYS A 22 5.14 -0.26 17.99
CA LYS A 22 5.87 -1.54 17.84
C LYS A 22 6.70 -1.88 19.09
N LEU A 23 7.20 -0.88 19.81
CA LEU A 23 8.08 -1.04 20.98
C LEU A 23 7.33 -1.14 22.30
N MET A 24 6.05 -0.75 22.35
CA MET A 24 5.26 -0.83 23.57
C MET A 24 4.98 -2.28 23.96
N LYS A 25 5.30 -2.63 25.22
CA LYS A 25 4.88 -3.91 25.81
C LYS A 25 3.35 -3.97 25.80
N GLN A 26 2.78 -4.89 25.03
CA GLN A 26 1.36 -5.13 25.03
C GLN A 26 0.93 -5.76 26.36
N SER A 27 0.27 -4.97 27.20
CA SER A 27 -0.47 -5.45 28.37
C SER A 27 -1.96 -5.36 28.09
N GLY A 28 -2.72 -6.38 28.47
CA GLY A 28 -4.19 -6.43 28.34
C GLY A 28 -4.73 -7.53 27.43
N TYR A 29 -6.05 -7.74 27.53
CA TYR A 29 -6.81 -8.77 26.81
C TYR A 29 -8.02 -8.14 26.09
N PRO A 30 -8.20 -8.28 24.76
CA PRO A 30 -7.28 -8.88 23.80
C PRO A 30 -5.97 -8.09 23.69
N LYS A 31 -4.93 -8.75 23.19
CA LYS A 31 -3.57 -8.16 23.06
C LYS A 31 -3.48 -7.11 21.95
N CYS A 32 -4.19 -7.31 20.83
CA CYS A 32 -4.36 -6.30 19.78
C CYS A 32 -5.74 -6.43 19.11
N GLN A 33 -6.01 -5.56 18.12
CA GLN A 33 -7.29 -5.47 17.40
C GLN A 33 -7.58 -6.66 16.47
N LEU A 34 -6.59 -7.51 16.20
CA LEU A 34 -6.68 -8.68 15.30
C LEU A 34 -6.65 -10.00 16.06
N CYS A 35 -6.54 -10.00 17.38
CA CYS A 35 -6.60 -11.24 18.16
C CYS A 35 -7.99 -11.89 18.03
N MET A 36 -8.06 -13.23 17.93
CA MET A 36 -9.34 -13.97 17.82
C MET A 36 -10.29 -13.64 18.97
N GLU A 37 -9.73 -13.35 20.14
CA GLU A 37 -10.42 -12.95 21.37
C GLU A 37 -11.20 -11.63 21.25
N ASN A 38 -11.07 -10.91 20.14
CA ASN A 38 -11.91 -9.75 19.85
C ASN A 38 -13.35 -10.13 19.54
N GLU A 39 -13.64 -11.32 19.01
CA GLU A 39 -15.01 -11.72 18.71
C GLU A 39 -15.87 -11.69 19.99
N GLY A 40 -16.92 -10.85 20.00
CA GLY A 40 -17.80 -10.70 21.16
C GLY A 40 -17.23 -9.86 22.32
N TYR A 41 -16.03 -9.26 22.17
CA TYR A 41 -15.41 -8.50 23.26
C TYR A 41 -16.12 -7.17 23.52
N ALA A 42 -16.46 -6.89 24.78
CA ALA A 42 -17.20 -5.69 25.19
C ALA A 42 -16.42 -4.37 25.01
N GLY A 43 -15.10 -4.44 24.83
CA GLY A 43 -14.23 -3.27 24.75
C GLY A 43 -13.73 -2.80 26.12
N ARG A 44 -12.84 -1.81 26.10
CA ARG A 44 -12.35 -1.02 27.23
C ARG A 44 -11.95 0.37 26.72
N ALA A 45 -11.57 1.29 27.62
CA ALA A 45 -11.28 2.69 27.27
C ALA A 45 -10.31 2.87 26.08
N ASN A 46 -9.31 1.99 25.93
CA ASN A 46 -8.33 2.02 24.84
C ASN A 46 -8.48 0.86 23.83
N HIS A 47 -9.62 0.16 23.83
CA HIS A 47 -9.87 -0.97 22.94
C HIS A 47 -11.36 -1.02 22.57
N PRO A 48 -11.75 -0.76 21.31
CA PRO A 48 -13.15 -0.65 20.93
C PRO A 48 -13.94 -1.95 21.16
N ALA A 49 -15.23 -1.80 21.39
CA ALA A 49 -16.16 -2.92 21.47
C ALA A 49 -16.27 -3.67 20.13
N ARG A 50 -16.49 -4.97 20.23
CA ARG A 50 -16.55 -5.96 19.14
C ARG A 50 -17.67 -6.99 19.38
N ASN A 51 -18.72 -6.62 20.12
CA ASN A 51 -19.87 -7.48 20.45
C ASN A 51 -20.50 -8.17 19.23
N ASN A 52 -20.66 -7.42 18.14
CA ASN A 52 -21.24 -7.90 16.88
C ASN A 52 -20.18 -8.34 15.86
N HIS A 53 -18.89 -8.23 16.22
CA HIS A 53 -17.81 -8.65 15.34
C HIS A 53 -17.85 -10.16 15.17
N ARG A 54 -17.63 -10.65 13.95
CA ARG A 54 -17.62 -12.08 13.64
C ARG A 54 -16.39 -12.41 12.83
N ILE A 55 -15.73 -13.51 13.21
CA ILE A 55 -14.53 -14.03 12.58
C ILE A 55 -14.88 -15.39 11.98
N ILE A 56 -14.69 -15.54 10.68
CA ILE A 56 -14.83 -16.81 9.98
C ILE A 56 -13.49 -17.56 10.12
N PRO A 57 -13.45 -18.74 10.76
CA PRO A 57 -12.22 -19.52 10.84
C PRO A 57 -11.89 -20.09 9.45
N VAL A 58 -10.62 -19.93 9.04
CA VAL A 58 -10.07 -20.49 7.81
C VAL A 58 -8.76 -21.22 8.13
N THR A 59 -8.43 -22.21 7.31
CA THR A 59 -7.13 -22.91 7.42
C THR A 59 -6.22 -22.40 6.33
N ILE A 60 -5.05 -21.87 6.70
CA ILE A 60 -4.05 -21.35 5.77
C ILE A 60 -2.70 -21.94 6.14
N ASP A 61 -2.05 -22.59 5.18
CA ASP A 61 -0.78 -23.29 5.33
C ASP A 61 -0.81 -24.26 6.53
N GLY A 62 -1.90 -25.03 6.64
CA GLY A 62 -2.16 -25.98 7.75
C GLY A 62 -2.41 -25.35 9.12
N ASN A 63 -2.41 -24.02 9.23
CA ASN A 63 -2.59 -23.29 10.48
C ASN A 63 -3.99 -22.66 10.58
N GLN A 64 -4.45 -22.37 11.80
CA GLN A 64 -5.72 -21.69 12.04
C GLN A 64 -5.57 -20.18 11.85
N TRP A 65 -6.44 -19.59 11.04
CA TRP A 65 -6.49 -18.17 10.73
C TRP A 65 -7.93 -17.66 10.88
N GLY A 66 -8.06 -16.35 11.09
CA GLY A 66 -9.33 -15.66 11.08
C GLY A 66 -9.51 -14.87 9.79
N PHE A 67 -10.71 -14.93 9.22
CA PHE A 67 -11.17 -14.07 8.14
C PHE A 67 -12.28 -13.15 8.66
N GLN A 68 -12.17 -11.85 8.41
CA GLN A 68 -13.23 -10.89 8.77
C GLN A 68 -13.34 -9.80 7.70
N TYR A 69 -14.52 -9.18 7.58
CA TYR A 69 -14.61 -7.92 6.85
C TYR A 69 -13.95 -6.79 7.66
N SER A 70 -13.26 -5.89 6.94
CA SER A 70 -12.60 -4.76 7.55
C SER A 70 -13.64 -3.82 8.18
N PRO A 71 -13.46 -3.37 9.44
CA PRO A 71 -14.29 -2.30 10.00
C PRO A 71 -14.03 -0.94 9.31
N TYR A 72 -12.94 -0.84 8.53
CA TYR A 72 -12.59 0.32 7.72
C TYR A 72 -12.77 -0.08 6.24
N VAL A 73 -14.03 -0.13 5.80
CA VAL A 73 -14.40 -0.56 4.45
C VAL A 73 -13.94 0.48 3.44
N TYR A 74 -13.13 0.05 2.47
CA TYR A 74 -12.67 0.91 1.36
C TYR A 74 -13.42 0.62 0.07
N TYR A 75 -13.84 -0.62 -0.10
CA TYR A 75 -14.59 -1.16 -1.21
C TYR A 75 -15.40 -2.36 -0.70
N ASN A 76 -16.42 -2.76 -1.47
CA ASN A 76 -17.26 -3.88 -1.10
C ASN A 76 -16.42 -5.16 -0.89
N GLU A 77 -16.71 -5.93 0.16
CA GLU A 77 -15.97 -7.14 0.51
C GLU A 77 -14.48 -6.94 0.88
N HIS A 78 -14.06 -5.72 1.25
CA HIS A 78 -12.74 -5.50 1.86
C HIS A 78 -12.59 -6.34 3.14
N CYS A 79 -11.66 -7.30 3.14
CA CYS A 79 -11.43 -8.25 4.21
C CYS A 79 -10.01 -8.17 4.79
N ILE A 80 -9.88 -8.69 6.01
CA ILE A 80 -8.63 -8.90 6.72
C ILE A 80 -8.53 -10.39 7.05
N VAL A 81 -7.40 -10.99 6.73
CA VAL A 81 -7.10 -12.40 7.00
C VAL A 81 -5.89 -12.45 7.93
N PHE A 82 -6.04 -12.93 9.16
CA PHE A 82 -5.03 -12.78 10.20
C PHE A 82 -4.74 -14.09 10.92
N ASN A 83 -3.51 -14.21 11.41
CA ASN A 83 -3.04 -15.43 12.05
C ASN A 83 -3.82 -15.69 13.34
N GLY A 84 -4.25 -16.92 13.60
CA GLY A 84 -4.96 -17.23 14.85
C GLY A 84 -4.10 -17.01 16.09
N ARG A 85 -2.76 -17.00 15.94
CA ARG A 85 -1.81 -16.65 16.99
C ARG A 85 -1.32 -15.22 16.83
N HIS A 86 -1.12 -14.55 17.95
CA HIS A 86 -0.52 -13.22 17.98
C HIS A 86 1.00 -13.32 17.79
N VAL A 87 1.42 -13.40 16.53
CA VAL A 87 2.82 -13.40 16.12
C VAL A 87 3.11 -12.20 15.23
N PRO A 88 4.29 -11.54 15.34
CA PRO A 88 4.64 -10.42 14.49
C PRO A 88 4.62 -10.80 13.00
N MET A 89 4.25 -9.83 12.19
CA MET A 89 4.24 -9.95 10.74
C MET A 89 5.67 -10.05 10.18
N LYS A 90 5.85 -10.87 9.13
CA LYS A 90 7.11 -11.03 8.39
C LYS A 90 6.83 -11.24 6.91
N ILE A 91 7.74 -10.81 6.06
CA ILE A 91 7.76 -11.15 4.64
C ILE A 91 8.84 -12.18 4.39
N GLU A 92 8.41 -13.39 4.04
CA GLU A 92 9.26 -14.57 3.84
C GLU A 92 8.58 -15.53 2.84
N ARG A 93 9.25 -16.61 2.44
CA ARG A 93 8.66 -17.64 1.57
C ARG A 93 7.26 -18.08 2.02
N ALA A 94 7.08 -18.31 3.32
CA ALA A 94 5.81 -18.74 3.89
C ALA A 94 4.69 -17.71 3.67
N THR A 95 5.02 -16.43 3.52
CA THR A 95 4.05 -15.39 3.14
C THR A 95 3.43 -15.71 1.79
N PHE A 96 4.22 -16.04 0.77
CA PHE A 96 3.71 -16.36 -0.56
C PHE A 96 2.87 -17.64 -0.57
N VAL A 97 3.27 -18.66 0.21
CA VAL A 97 2.49 -19.89 0.42
C VAL A 97 1.11 -19.56 1.00
N LYS A 98 1.07 -18.79 2.11
CA LYS A 98 -0.18 -18.39 2.78
C LYS A 98 -1.10 -17.58 1.84
N LEU A 99 -0.53 -16.64 1.08
CA LEU A 99 -1.30 -15.84 0.12
C LEU A 99 -1.97 -16.71 -0.93
N PHE A 100 -1.24 -17.65 -1.53
CA PHE A 100 -1.79 -18.53 -2.55
C PHE A 100 -2.74 -19.60 -1.98
N ASP A 101 -2.50 -20.10 -0.77
CA ASP A 101 -3.41 -21.04 -0.14
C ASP A 101 -4.79 -20.42 0.10
N PHE A 102 -4.83 -19.14 0.49
CA PHE A 102 -6.08 -18.40 0.55
C PHE A 102 -6.71 -18.20 -0.84
N VAL A 103 -5.95 -17.76 -1.84
CA VAL A 103 -6.47 -17.52 -3.20
C VAL A 103 -6.97 -18.82 -3.86
N LYS A 104 -6.43 -19.99 -3.49
CA LYS A 104 -6.97 -21.29 -3.93
C LYS A 104 -8.36 -21.55 -3.36
N GLN A 105 -8.61 -21.18 -2.10
CA GLN A 105 -9.91 -21.33 -1.45
C GLN A 105 -10.92 -20.28 -1.93
N PHE A 106 -10.46 -19.04 -2.18
CA PHE A 106 -11.29 -17.91 -2.58
C PHE A 106 -10.77 -17.29 -3.89
N PRO A 107 -10.95 -17.97 -5.05
CA PRO A 107 -10.31 -17.57 -6.31
C PRO A 107 -10.80 -16.25 -6.92
N HIS A 108 -11.91 -15.71 -6.42
CA HIS A 108 -12.47 -14.41 -6.82
C HIS A 108 -11.93 -13.25 -5.95
N TYR A 109 -11.17 -13.55 -4.91
CA TYR A 109 -10.51 -12.57 -4.06
C TYR A 109 -9.06 -12.40 -4.47
N PHE A 110 -8.53 -11.19 -4.28
CA PHE A 110 -7.09 -11.01 -4.11
C PHE A 110 -6.75 -11.07 -2.61
N LEU A 111 -5.49 -11.37 -2.31
CA LEU A 111 -4.95 -11.23 -0.97
C LEU A 111 -3.52 -10.69 -1.06
N GLY A 112 -3.19 -9.73 -0.22
CA GLY A 112 -1.85 -9.16 -0.15
C GLY A 112 -1.42 -8.83 1.26
N SER A 113 -0.12 -8.59 1.40
CA SER A 113 0.49 -8.18 2.66
C SER A 113 1.06 -6.78 2.53
N ASN A 114 0.98 -5.97 3.60
CA ASN A 114 1.84 -4.78 3.69
C ASN A 114 3.32 -5.22 3.77
N ALA A 115 4.26 -4.30 3.70
CA ALA A 115 5.64 -4.60 4.05
C ALA A 115 5.83 -4.72 5.58
N ASP A 116 6.80 -5.52 6.01
CA ASP A 116 7.13 -5.79 7.42
C ASP A 116 8.12 -4.77 8.03
N LEU A 117 8.71 -3.92 7.19
CA LEU A 117 9.54 -2.79 7.61
C LEU A 117 8.67 -1.56 8.01
N PRO A 118 9.14 -0.74 8.96
CA PRO A 118 8.47 0.53 9.28
C PRO A 118 8.49 1.48 8.07
N ILE A 119 7.67 2.53 8.10
CA ILE A 119 7.51 3.57 7.06
C ILE A 119 6.83 3.07 5.76
N VAL A 120 7.04 1.83 5.35
CA VAL A 120 6.53 1.30 4.05
C VAL A 120 5.12 0.67 4.12
N GLY A 121 4.23 1.23 4.94
CA GLY A 121 2.77 0.99 4.84
C GLY A 121 2.10 0.12 5.91
N GLY A 122 2.84 -0.58 6.76
CA GLY A 122 2.25 -1.40 7.84
C GLY A 122 1.73 -0.56 9.01
N SER A 123 0.43 -0.65 9.34
CA SER A 123 -0.16 0.02 10.53
C SER A 123 -0.25 -0.87 11.77
N ILE A 124 -0.15 -2.20 11.60
CA ILE A 124 -0.17 -3.20 12.68
C ILE A 124 0.91 -4.23 12.39
N LEU A 125 2.14 -3.97 12.84
CA LEU A 125 3.27 -4.90 12.62
C LEU A 125 3.33 -6.02 13.67
N SER A 126 2.56 -5.90 14.75
CA SER A 126 2.61 -6.82 15.89
C SER A 126 1.87 -8.14 15.66
N HIS A 127 0.99 -8.21 14.67
CA HIS A 127 0.16 -9.38 14.40
C HIS A 127 0.13 -9.65 12.88
N ASP A 128 0.60 -10.82 12.46
CA ASP A 128 0.62 -11.31 11.08
C ASP A 128 -0.78 -11.32 10.47
N HIS A 129 -0.97 -10.53 9.41
CA HIS A 129 -2.24 -10.37 8.72
C HIS A 129 -2.07 -9.88 7.30
N PHE A 130 -3.08 -10.16 6.49
CA PHE A 130 -3.21 -9.80 5.09
C PHE A 130 -4.49 -8.99 4.88
N GLN A 131 -4.51 -8.16 3.84
CA GLN A 131 -5.72 -7.50 3.37
C GLN A 131 -6.08 -8.03 2.00
N GLY A 132 -7.37 -8.17 1.75
CA GLY A 132 -7.88 -8.75 0.52
C GLY A 132 -9.32 -8.34 0.28
N GLY A 133 -9.91 -8.92 -0.76
CA GLY A 133 -11.30 -8.70 -1.08
C GLY A 133 -11.62 -9.01 -2.53
N ASN A 134 -12.89 -8.89 -2.88
CA ASN A 134 -13.36 -9.05 -4.25
C ASN A 134 -13.40 -7.68 -4.94
N TYR A 135 -12.25 -7.23 -5.44
CA TYR A 135 -12.12 -5.95 -6.13
C TYR A 135 -10.96 -5.95 -7.12
N THR A 136 -11.20 -5.37 -8.30
CA THR A 136 -10.17 -5.25 -9.34
C THR A 136 -9.63 -3.82 -9.40
N PHE A 137 -8.51 -3.61 -8.71
CA PHE A 137 -7.81 -2.33 -8.65
C PHE A 137 -7.15 -1.92 -9.97
N ALA A 138 -6.84 -0.64 -10.09
CA ALA A 138 -6.13 -0.06 -11.23
C ALA A 138 -4.81 -0.77 -11.55
N MET A 139 -3.97 -1.07 -10.54
CA MET A 139 -2.71 -1.79 -10.74
C MET A 139 -2.94 -3.21 -11.30
N ALA A 140 -4.01 -3.90 -10.89
CA ALA A 140 -4.32 -5.23 -11.40
C ALA A 140 -4.67 -5.22 -12.91
N LYS A 141 -5.25 -4.12 -13.39
CA LYS A 141 -5.57 -3.90 -14.81
C LYS A 141 -4.38 -3.39 -15.63
N ALA A 142 -3.37 -2.82 -14.97
CA ALA A 142 -2.22 -2.23 -15.64
C ALA A 142 -1.44 -3.32 -16.42
N PRO A 143 -1.04 -3.04 -17.68
CA PRO A 143 -0.33 -4.01 -18.49
C PRO A 143 1.13 -4.16 -18.04
N ILE A 144 1.77 -5.24 -18.48
CA ILE A 144 3.24 -5.34 -18.44
C ILE A 144 3.81 -4.36 -19.48
N GLU A 145 4.65 -3.44 -19.03
CA GLU A 145 5.39 -2.48 -19.87
C GLU A 145 6.60 -3.13 -20.53
N LYS A 146 7.36 -3.92 -19.76
CA LYS A 146 8.57 -4.60 -20.21
C LYS A 146 8.58 -6.04 -19.70
N ARG A 147 8.64 -7.01 -20.61
CA ARG A 147 8.80 -8.43 -20.27
C ARG A 147 10.22 -8.69 -19.78
N VAL A 148 10.34 -9.58 -18.80
CA VAL A 148 11.63 -10.05 -18.27
C VAL A 148 11.56 -11.57 -18.09
N GLU A 149 12.72 -12.22 -18.11
CA GLU A 149 12.85 -13.66 -17.95
C GLU A 149 13.80 -13.94 -16.79
N PHE A 150 13.49 -14.97 -16.00
CA PHE A 150 14.32 -15.41 -14.88
C PHE A 150 14.82 -16.82 -15.15
N ALA A 151 16.14 -17.03 -15.09
CA ALA A 151 16.72 -18.34 -15.35
C ALA A 151 16.19 -19.37 -14.33
N GLY A 152 15.83 -20.55 -14.85
CA GLY A 152 15.18 -21.62 -14.07
C GLY A 152 13.64 -21.55 -14.01
N TYR A 153 13.02 -20.50 -14.57
CA TYR A 153 11.56 -20.31 -14.55
C TYR A 153 10.92 -20.07 -15.93
N PRO A 154 11.20 -20.90 -16.96
CA PRO A 154 10.66 -20.71 -18.31
C PRO A 154 9.13 -20.76 -18.40
N GLN A 155 8.47 -21.36 -17.40
CA GLN A 155 7.01 -21.47 -17.28
C GLN A 155 6.34 -20.26 -16.63
N VAL A 156 7.11 -19.29 -16.10
CA VAL A 156 6.58 -18.10 -15.44
C VAL A 156 6.66 -16.92 -16.40
N GLU A 157 5.51 -16.35 -16.76
CA GLU A 157 5.49 -15.03 -17.40
C GLU A 157 5.87 -13.98 -16.35
N ALA A 158 6.88 -13.15 -16.64
CA ALA A 158 7.28 -12.07 -15.76
C ALA A 158 7.45 -10.74 -16.50
N GLY A 159 7.28 -9.63 -15.78
CA GLY A 159 7.49 -8.30 -16.34
C GLY A 159 7.32 -7.15 -15.36
N ILE A 160 7.86 -6.00 -15.77
CA ILE A 160 7.66 -4.72 -15.10
C ILE A 160 6.27 -4.21 -15.46
N VAL A 161 5.43 -3.91 -14.47
CA VAL A 161 4.09 -3.36 -14.69
C VAL A 161 4.19 -1.88 -15.06
N LYS A 162 3.34 -1.42 -15.99
CA LYS A 162 3.16 0.01 -16.30
C LYS A 162 2.47 0.73 -15.14
N TRP A 163 3.19 0.94 -14.05
CA TRP A 163 2.69 1.47 -12.80
C TRP A 163 3.70 2.46 -12.19
N PRO A 164 3.25 3.49 -11.43
CA PRO A 164 4.16 4.45 -10.79
C PRO A 164 5.17 3.83 -9.82
N MET A 165 4.76 2.77 -9.13
CA MET A 165 5.63 2.02 -8.23
C MET A 165 6.39 0.91 -8.96
N SER A 166 7.50 0.47 -8.37
CA SER A 166 8.35 -0.58 -8.92
C SER A 166 7.74 -1.96 -8.67
N VAL A 167 7.03 -2.49 -9.66
CA VAL A 167 6.30 -3.76 -9.54
C VAL A 167 6.82 -4.79 -10.54
N ILE A 168 7.20 -5.96 -10.03
CA ILE A 168 7.42 -7.16 -10.84
C ILE A 168 6.15 -8.00 -10.77
N ARG A 169 5.46 -8.18 -11.89
CA ARG A 169 4.34 -9.11 -12.01
C ARG A 169 4.83 -10.44 -12.50
N THR A 170 4.42 -11.52 -11.83
CA THR A 170 4.67 -12.90 -12.24
C THR A 170 3.34 -13.64 -12.43
N ARG A 171 3.26 -14.53 -13.42
CA ARG A 171 2.05 -15.27 -13.76
C ARG A 171 2.38 -16.70 -14.16
N CYS A 172 1.64 -17.67 -13.62
CA CYS A 172 1.77 -19.08 -13.94
C CYS A 172 0.45 -19.82 -13.66
N ARG A 173 0.22 -20.97 -14.30
CA ARG A 173 -0.93 -21.84 -13.97
C ARG A 173 -0.76 -22.54 -12.62
N ASP A 174 0.48 -22.69 -12.17
CA ASP A 174 0.84 -23.32 -10.90
C ASP A 174 1.41 -22.29 -9.92
N THR A 175 1.14 -22.47 -8.63
CA THR A 175 1.59 -21.52 -7.61
C THR A 175 3.03 -21.76 -7.17
N GLU A 176 3.54 -23.00 -7.22
CA GLU A 176 4.87 -23.32 -6.71
C GLU A 176 6.00 -22.57 -7.45
N PRO A 177 6.01 -22.50 -8.80
CA PRO A 177 7.01 -21.70 -9.50
C PRO A 177 6.96 -20.21 -9.15
N LEU A 178 5.77 -19.68 -8.83
CA LEU A 178 5.59 -18.28 -8.42
C LEU A 178 6.13 -18.04 -7.00
N ILE A 179 5.89 -18.98 -6.09
CA ILE A 179 6.40 -18.94 -4.71
C ILE A 179 7.93 -19.01 -4.72
N ASP A 180 8.49 -19.97 -5.48
CA ASP A 180 9.94 -20.14 -5.62
C ASP A 180 10.61 -18.89 -6.19
N LEU A 181 10.08 -18.35 -7.29
CA LEU A 181 10.64 -17.15 -7.90
C LEU A 181 10.48 -15.92 -6.99
N ALA A 182 9.35 -15.78 -6.29
CA ALA A 182 9.15 -14.67 -5.37
C ALA A 182 10.11 -14.71 -4.17
N ASP A 183 10.41 -15.90 -3.65
CA ASP A 183 11.41 -16.10 -2.59
C ASP A 183 12.83 -15.75 -3.07
N LYS A 184 13.17 -16.14 -4.31
CA LYS A 184 14.42 -15.75 -4.97
C LYS A 184 14.53 -14.22 -5.13
N ILE A 185 13.47 -13.57 -5.62
CA ILE A 185 13.41 -12.11 -5.79
C ILE A 185 13.49 -11.40 -4.44
N LEU A 186 12.75 -11.86 -3.43
CA LEU A 186 12.80 -11.31 -2.07
C LEU A 186 14.21 -11.40 -1.50
N THR A 187 14.83 -12.57 -1.56
CA THR A 187 16.19 -12.80 -1.05
C THR A 187 17.21 -11.88 -1.71
N ALA A 188 17.14 -11.77 -3.05
CA ALA A 188 18.00 -10.86 -3.79
C ALA A 188 17.75 -9.39 -3.42
N TRP A 189 16.48 -8.96 -3.39
CA TRP A 189 16.10 -7.59 -3.06
C TRP A 189 16.53 -7.18 -1.66
N SER A 190 16.29 -8.02 -0.66
CA SER A 190 16.64 -7.75 0.74
C SER A 190 18.14 -7.50 0.93
N GLY A 191 19.01 -8.09 0.09
CA GLY A 191 20.46 -7.89 0.10
C GLY A 191 20.99 -6.92 -0.96
N TYR A 192 20.12 -6.27 -1.75
CA TYR A 192 20.54 -5.48 -2.90
C TYR A 192 20.92 -4.03 -2.55
N THR A 193 22.10 -3.62 -2.96
CA THR A 193 22.57 -2.22 -2.89
C THR A 193 22.95 -1.75 -4.29
N ASP A 194 22.45 -0.58 -4.68
CA ASP A 194 22.81 0.17 -5.88
C ASP A 194 22.90 1.65 -5.49
N GLU A 195 24.10 2.09 -5.12
CA GLU A 195 24.36 3.46 -4.66
C GLU A 195 24.02 4.50 -5.73
N ALA A 196 24.19 4.16 -7.02
CA ALA A 196 23.86 5.06 -8.12
C ALA A 196 22.34 5.28 -8.27
N ALA A 197 21.54 4.36 -7.75
CA ALA A 197 20.07 4.48 -7.65
C ALA A 197 19.60 4.90 -6.24
N PHE A 198 20.53 5.22 -5.32
CA PHE A 198 20.27 5.52 -3.91
C PHE A 198 19.59 4.36 -3.14
N ILE A 199 19.86 3.12 -3.54
CA ILE A 199 19.29 1.92 -2.90
C ILE A 199 20.36 1.29 -2.02
N PHE A 200 20.06 1.14 -0.74
CA PHE A 200 20.94 0.47 0.23
C PHE A 200 20.16 -0.65 0.90
N ALA A 201 20.73 -1.85 0.93
CA ALA A 201 20.13 -2.98 1.64
C ALA A 201 20.07 -2.75 3.15
N GLU A 202 21.13 -2.14 3.70
CA GLU A 202 21.30 -1.91 5.13
C GLU A 202 22.13 -0.63 5.36
N THR A 203 21.76 0.17 6.37
CA THR A 203 22.63 1.21 6.92
C THR A 203 22.66 1.11 8.45
N ASN A 204 23.85 1.20 9.06
CA ASN A 204 24.03 1.10 10.51
C ASN A 204 23.39 -0.15 11.17
N GLY A 205 23.31 -1.28 10.47
CA GLY A 205 22.65 -2.50 10.97
C GLY A 205 21.13 -2.55 10.78
N GLU A 206 20.52 -1.49 10.22
CA GLU A 206 19.08 -1.45 9.94
C GLU A 206 18.79 -1.83 8.48
N PRO A 207 18.03 -2.91 8.22
CA PRO A 207 17.67 -3.32 6.86
C PRO A 207 16.60 -2.41 6.26
N HIS A 208 16.70 -2.14 4.96
CA HIS A 208 15.82 -1.20 4.27
C HIS A 208 14.92 -1.81 3.21
N ASN A 209 15.32 -2.92 2.58
CA ASN A 209 14.59 -3.51 1.47
C ASN A 209 13.58 -4.58 1.91
N THR A 210 12.36 -4.51 1.37
CA THR A 210 11.31 -5.52 1.54
C THR A 210 10.32 -5.47 0.38
N ILE A 211 9.31 -6.32 0.38
CA ILE A 211 8.30 -6.43 -0.68
C ILE A 211 6.89 -6.32 -0.10
N THR A 212 6.00 -5.66 -0.82
CA THR A 212 4.54 -5.77 -0.64
C THR A 212 4.01 -6.77 -1.68
N PRO A 213 3.72 -8.02 -1.30
CA PRO A 213 3.20 -9.03 -2.22
C PRO A 213 1.68 -8.99 -2.35
N ILE A 214 1.17 -9.18 -3.57
CA ILE A 214 -0.26 -9.27 -3.87
C ILE A 214 -0.53 -10.48 -4.77
N ALA A 215 -1.23 -11.47 -4.22
CA ALA A 215 -1.66 -12.66 -4.95
C ALA A 215 -3.12 -12.53 -5.41
N ARG A 216 -3.42 -13.09 -6.58
CA ARG A 216 -4.78 -13.25 -7.11
C ARG A 216 -4.83 -14.35 -8.16
N LYS A 217 -6.05 -14.72 -8.57
CA LYS A 217 -6.29 -15.55 -9.74
C LYS A 217 -6.99 -14.73 -10.83
N ASN A 218 -6.49 -14.80 -12.05
CA ASN A 218 -7.02 -14.10 -13.22
C ASN A 218 -7.29 -15.12 -14.34
N GLY A 219 -8.55 -15.52 -14.49
CA GLY A 219 -8.91 -16.68 -15.30
C GLY A 219 -8.25 -17.95 -14.76
N ASP A 220 -7.48 -18.62 -15.61
CA ASP A 220 -6.74 -19.83 -15.23
C ASP A 220 -5.36 -19.56 -14.63
N MET A 221 -4.89 -18.31 -14.64
CA MET A 221 -3.54 -17.95 -14.21
C MET A 221 -3.56 -17.45 -12.78
N TYR A 222 -2.64 -17.94 -11.96
CA TYR A 222 -2.26 -17.28 -10.72
C TYR A 222 -1.33 -16.12 -11.06
N GLU A 223 -1.50 -15.00 -10.37
CA GLU A 223 -0.64 -13.83 -10.49
C GLU A 223 -0.10 -13.44 -9.11
N LEU A 224 1.17 -13.05 -9.07
CA LEU A 224 1.80 -12.45 -7.91
C LEU A 224 2.52 -11.18 -8.34
N ASP A 225 2.03 -10.06 -7.82
CA ASP A 225 2.72 -8.77 -7.92
C ASP A 225 3.64 -8.60 -6.72
N LEU A 226 4.90 -8.30 -6.99
CA LEU A 226 5.95 -8.01 -6.02
C LEU A 226 6.30 -6.53 -6.14
N VAL A 227 5.76 -5.72 -5.25
CA VAL A 227 6.05 -4.28 -5.21
C VAL A 227 7.28 -4.07 -4.33
N LEU A 228 8.37 -3.62 -4.93
CA LEU A 228 9.63 -3.35 -4.21
C LEU A 228 9.46 -2.14 -3.30
N ARG A 229 9.86 -2.26 -2.05
CA ARG A 229 9.79 -1.21 -1.03
C ARG A 229 11.18 -0.99 -0.41
N ASN A 230 11.45 0.26 -0.06
CA ASN A 230 12.63 0.63 0.71
C ASN A 230 12.25 1.71 1.74
N ASN A 231 12.71 1.58 2.99
CA ASN A 231 12.34 2.49 4.08
C ASN A 231 13.45 3.50 4.48
N ILE A 232 14.50 3.65 3.67
CA ILE A 232 15.63 4.52 3.96
C ILE A 232 15.16 5.97 4.17
N THR A 233 15.77 6.65 5.13
CA THR A 233 15.50 8.05 5.47
C THR A 233 16.77 8.88 5.32
N THR A 234 16.61 10.18 5.05
CA THR A 234 17.71 11.16 5.10
C THR A 234 17.29 12.35 5.97
N GLU A 235 18.20 13.29 6.23
CA GLU A 235 17.83 14.55 6.89
C GLU A 235 16.81 15.35 6.08
N GLU A 236 16.91 15.31 4.76
CA GLU A 236 15.96 15.95 3.83
C GLU A 236 14.61 15.21 3.80
N PHE A 237 14.63 13.88 3.86
CA PHE A 237 13.43 13.03 3.83
C PHE A 237 13.29 12.19 5.10
N PRO A 238 12.93 12.81 6.25
CA PRO A 238 12.86 12.13 7.54
C PRO A 238 11.68 11.15 7.65
N LEU A 239 10.71 11.24 6.74
CA LEU A 239 9.60 10.29 6.62
C LEU A 239 9.88 9.15 5.63
N GLY A 240 11.06 9.12 5.02
CA GLY A 240 11.46 8.13 4.01
C GLY A 240 11.72 8.77 2.66
N VAL A 241 12.79 8.35 1.99
CA VAL A 241 13.11 8.78 0.62
C VAL A 241 12.08 8.27 -0.38
N TYR A 242 11.56 7.05 -0.14
CA TYR A 242 10.51 6.42 -0.94
C TYR A 242 9.15 6.48 -0.23
N HIS A 243 8.76 7.70 0.14
CA HIS A 243 7.51 8.07 0.82
C HIS A 243 7.03 9.40 0.25
N PRO A 244 5.73 9.77 0.32
CA PRO A 244 5.26 11.07 -0.16
C PRO A 244 6.08 12.25 0.39
N HIS A 245 6.58 13.10 -0.51
CA HIS A 245 7.40 14.24 -0.15
C HIS A 245 6.56 15.43 0.37
N GLN A 246 7.23 16.36 1.04
CA GLN A 246 6.64 17.42 1.86
C GLN A 246 5.63 18.28 1.10
N GLU A 247 5.89 18.54 -0.18
CA GLU A 247 5.03 19.29 -1.08
C GLU A 247 3.68 18.61 -1.34
N LEU A 248 3.54 17.31 -1.09
CA LEU A 248 2.29 16.56 -1.31
C LEU A 248 1.51 16.34 0.00
N HIS A 249 2.09 16.69 1.16
CA HIS A 249 1.50 16.43 2.48
C HIS A 249 0.17 17.17 2.71
N HIS A 250 -0.12 18.22 1.93
CA HIS A 250 -1.42 18.86 1.98
C HIS A 250 -2.55 17.89 1.61
N ILE A 251 -2.33 16.96 0.65
CA ILE A 251 -3.27 15.88 0.31
C ILE A 251 -2.99 14.61 1.10
N LYS A 252 -1.75 14.11 1.05
CA LYS A 252 -1.41 12.78 1.58
C LYS A 252 -0.05 12.79 2.25
N LYS A 253 -0.05 12.59 3.57
CA LYS A 253 1.17 12.54 4.40
C LYS A 253 1.45 11.14 4.94
N GLU A 254 0.43 10.30 5.11
CA GLU A 254 0.58 9.00 5.74
C GLU A 254 1.25 7.97 4.82
N ASN A 255 1.73 6.88 5.42
CA ASN A 255 2.37 5.79 4.71
C ASN A 255 1.43 5.19 3.65
N ILE A 256 2.00 4.84 2.50
CA ILE A 256 1.31 4.18 1.40
C ILE A 256 1.18 2.69 1.72
N GLY A 257 -0.01 2.28 2.14
CA GLY A 257 -0.35 0.89 2.43
C GLY A 257 -0.75 0.11 1.17
N LEU A 258 -0.95 -1.19 1.32
CA LEU A 258 -1.29 -2.13 0.26
C LEU A 258 -2.43 -1.65 -0.67
N ILE A 259 -3.50 -1.08 -0.11
CA ILE A 259 -4.66 -0.60 -0.88
C ILE A 259 -4.30 0.60 -1.77
N GLU A 260 -3.50 1.52 -1.22
CA GLU A 260 -3.01 2.71 -1.93
C GLU A 260 -2.01 2.31 -3.03
N VAL A 261 -1.10 1.37 -2.73
CA VAL A 261 -0.17 0.77 -3.71
C VAL A 261 -0.91 0.24 -4.94
N MET A 262 -2.05 -0.42 -4.72
CA MET A 262 -2.86 -1.00 -5.80
C MET A 262 -3.66 0.05 -6.60
N GLY A 263 -3.76 1.29 -6.12
CA GLY A 263 -4.34 2.41 -6.85
C GLY A 263 -5.69 2.93 -6.34
N LEU A 264 -6.04 2.64 -5.08
CA LEU A 264 -7.15 3.30 -4.40
C LEU A 264 -6.61 4.31 -3.39
N ALA A 265 -6.75 5.61 -3.71
CA ALA A 265 -6.37 6.70 -2.85
C ALA A 265 -7.26 6.74 -1.61
N VAL A 266 -6.70 6.38 -0.46
CA VAL A 266 -7.37 6.49 0.84
C VAL A 266 -6.93 7.80 1.50
N LEU A 267 -7.79 8.80 1.37
CA LEU A 267 -7.53 10.16 1.83
C LEU A 267 -7.97 10.38 3.29
N PRO A 268 -7.27 11.24 4.06
CA PRO A 268 -7.65 11.58 5.43
C PRO A 268 -9.01 12.27 5.51
N SER A 269 -9.72 12.07 6.63
CA SER A 269 -11.08 12.60 6.83
C SER A 269 -11.18 14.11 6.68
N ARG A 270 -10.15 14.85 7.12
CA ARG A 270 -10.07 16.32 7.00
C ARG A 270 -10.26 16.83 5.57
N LEU A 271 -9.79 16.08 4.57
CA LEU A 271 -9.87 16.52 3.17
C LEU A 271 -11.30 16.64 2.68
N LYS A 272 -12.27 15.95 3.29
CA LYS A 272 -13.68 16.14 2.92
C LYS A 272 -14.14 17.57 3.17
N GLU A 273 -13.82 18.12 4.33
CA GLU A 273 -14.19 19.48 4.69
C GLU A 273 -13.34 20.50 3.91
N GLU A 274 -12.04 20.24 3.76
CA GLU A 274 -11.11 21.10 3.01
C GLU A 274 -11.50 21.21 1.53
N LEU A 275 -11.84 20.10 0.87
CA LEU A 275 -12.24 20.09 -0.54
C LEU A 275 -13.59 20.75 -0.76
N ASN A 276 -14.58 20.52 0.12
CA ASN A 276 -15.86 21.22 0.03
C ASN A 276 -15.70 22.75 0.14
N LEU A 277 -14.85 23.21 1.06
CA LEU A 277 -14.59 24.64 1.23
C LEU A 277 -13.78 25.21 0.05
N LEU A 278 -12.87 24.43 -0.53
CA LEU A 278 -12.18 24.79 -1.77
C LEU A 278 -13.16 24.96 -2.93
N GLU A 279 -14.18 24.11 -3.07
CA GLU A 279 -15.21 24.27 -4.12
C GLU A 279 -15.86 25.66 -4.03
N GLU A 280 -16.29 26.07 -2.84
CA GLU A 280 -16.90 27.38 -2.61
C GLU A 280 -15.92 28.53 -2.94
N TYR A 281 -14.68 28.46 -2.44
CA TYR A 281 -13.68 29.51 -2.66
C TYR A 281 -13.34 29.69 -4.15
N LEU A 282 -13.23 28.59 -4.89
CA LEU A 282 -12.89 28.61 -6.31
C LEU A 282 -14.03 29.16 -7.16
N VAL A 283 -15.28 28.79 -6.86
CA VAL A 283 -16.45 29.28 -7.59
C VAL A 283 -16.70 30.77 -7.33
N GLU A 284 -16.47 31.24 -6.10
CA GLU A 284 -16.67 32.64 -5.74
C GLU A 284 -15.47 33.54 -6.07
N GLY A 285 -14.35 32.97 -6.55
CA GLY A 285 -13.13 33.73 -6.86
C GLY A 285 -12.44 34.29 -5.62
N LYS A 286 -12.64 33.68 -4.45
CA LYS A 286 -11.99 34.06 -3.20
C LYS A 286 -10.54 33.63 -3.18
N ASN A 287 -9.69 34.39 -2.50
CA ASN A 287 -8.29 34.01 -2.30
C ASN A 287 -8.19 32.90 -1.25
N VAL A 288 -7.71 31.73 -1.67
CA VAL A 288 -7.51 30.55 -0.81
C VAL A 288 -6.56 30.83 0.36
N ARG A 289 -5.60 31.75 0.20
CA ARG A 289 -4.64 32.11 1.26
C ARG A 289 -5.27 32.84 2.43
N ASP A 290 -6.45 33.41 2.26
CA ASP A 290 -7.13 34.16 3.31
C ASP A 290 -7.85 33.22 4.30
N ASN A 291 -7.83 31.90 4.05
CA ASN A 291 -8.42 30.89 4.91
C ASN A 291 -7.36 29.98 5.51
N GLU A 292 -7.23 29.98 6.84
CA GLU A 292 -6.25 29.18 7.60
C GLU A 292 -6.34 27.67 7.28
N MET A 293 -7.55 27.14 7.06
CA MET A 293 -7.75 25.72 6.73
C MET A 293 -7.29 25.37 5.32
N LEU A 294 -7.35 26.33 4.39
CA LEU A 294 -7.02 26.13 2.99
C LEU A 294 -5.64 26.63 2.58
N GLU A 295 -4.95 27.40 3.42
CA GLU A 295 -3.67 28.04 3.10
C GLU A 295 -2.64 27.04 2.55
N LYS A 296 -2.57 25.84 3.15
CA LYS A 296 -1.70 24.73 2.71
C LYS A 296 -1.99 24.19 1.31
N HIS A 297 -3.16 24.49 0.74
CA HIS A 297 -3.56 24.11 -0.62
C HIS A 297 -3.31 25.22 -1.63
N ALA A 298 -2.98 26.44 -1.19
CA ALA A 298 -3.03 27.62 -2.06
C ALA A 298 -2.00 27.60 -3.20
N ASP A 299 -0.79 27.05 -2.98
CA ASP A 299 0.21 26.90 -4.06
C ASP A 299 -0.26 25.90 -5.12
N TRP A 300 -0.77 24.75 -4.68
CA TRP A 300 -1.37 23.74 -5.55
C TRP A 300 -2.53 24.32 -6.36
N VAL A 301 -3.44 25.06 -5.70
CA VAL A 301 -4.56 25.75 -6.35
C VAL A 301 -4.07 26.78 -7.38
N ALA A 302 -3.12 27.63 -7.01
CA ALA A 302 -2.57 28.65 -7.91
C ALA A 302 -1.87 28.04 -9.13
N GLU A 303 -1.33 26.82 -9.00
CA GLU A 303 -0.75 26.09 -10.12
C GLU A 303 -1.82 25.49 -11.03
N PHE A 304 -2.77 24.71 -10.48
CA PHE A 304 -3.71 23.96 -11.32
C PHE A 304 -4.77 24.85 -11.96
N THR A 305 -5.19 25.93 -11.30
CA THR A 305 -6.23 26.84 -11.83
C THR A 305 -5.84 27.43 -13.18
N LYS A 306 -4.54 27.64 -13.43
CA LYS A 306 -4.00 28.10 -14.72
C LYS A 306 -4.27 27.15 -15.90
N ARG A 307 -4.60 25.88 -15.64
CA ARG A 307 -4.89 24.87 -16.66
C ARG A 307 -6.36 24.85 -17.07
N TYR A 308 -7.25 25.54 -16.35
CA TYR A 308 -8.69 25.53 -16.60
C TYR A 308 -9.13 26.92 -17.05
N GLU A 309 -9.88 26.98 -18.16
CA GLU A 309 -10.41 28.23 -18.70
C GLU A 309 -11.41 28.91 -17.74
N SER A 310 -12.27 28.10 -17.12
CA SER A 310 -13.24 28.58 -16.13
C SER A 310 -13.50 27.51 -15.08
N ILE A 311 -13.56 27.94 -13.81
CA ILE A 311 -14.02 27.10 -12.70
C ILE A 311 -15.38 27.61 -12.27
N THR A 312 -16.36 26.73 -12.29
CA THR A 312 -17.78 27.02 -12.06
C THR A 312 -18.36 25.96 -11.14
N LYS A 313 -19.57 26.23 -10.63
CA LYS A 313 -20.29 25.27 -9.79
C LYS A 313 -20.50 23.91 -10.46
N ASP A 314 -20.59 23.89 -11.79
CA ASP A 314 -20.89 22.68 -12.55
C ASP A 314 -19.65 21.79 -12.76
N ASN A 315 -18.44 22.33 -12.69
CA ASN A 315 -17.21 21.59 -12.99
C ASN A 315 -16.19 21.53 -11.84
N VAL A 316 -16.33 22.34 -10.80
CA VAL A 316 -15.30 22.47 -9.74
C VAL A 316 -15.04 21.14 -9.01
N SER A 317 -16.07 20.34 -8.77
CA SER A 317 -15.93 19.06 -8.07
C SER A 317 -15.13 18.04 -8.90
N ASP A 318 -15.39 17.97 -10.20
CA ASP A 318 -14.64 17.10 -11.11
C ASP A 318 -13.19 17.57 -11.28
N ILE A 319 -12.97 18.88 -11.36
CA ILE A 319 -11.62 19.47 -11.39
C ILE A 319 -10.84 19.10 -10.12
N LEU A 320 -11.40 19.34 -8.93
CA LEU A 320 -10.74 18.99 -7.68
C LEU A 320 -10.46 17.49 -7.59
N LYS A 321 -11.43 16.64 -7.99
CA LYS A 321 -11.23 15.19 -8.02
C LYS A 321 -10.08 14.78 -8.95
N GLN A 322 -10.02 15.36 -10.15
CA GLN A 322 -8.94 15.11 -11.11
C GLN A 322 -7.58 15.57 -10.54
N GLU A 323 -7.52 16.76 -9.96
CA GLU A 323 -6.29 17.34 -9.42
C GLU A 323 -5.80 16.58 -8.18
N VAL A 324 -6.70 16.14 -7.31
CA VAL A 324 -6.37 15.22 -6.21
C VAL A 324 -5.82 13.89 -6.75
N GLY A 325 -6.39 13.36 -7.84
CA GLY A 325 -5.86 12.19 -8.54
C GLY A 325 -4.46 12.40 -9.12
N VAL A 326 -4.16 13.59 -9.65
CA VAL A 326 -2.82 13.98 -10.11
C VAL A 326 -1.83 14.01 -8.96
N VAL A 327 -2.19 14.63 -7.83
CA VAL A 327 -1.36 14.65 -6.62
C VAL A 327 -1.14 13.22 -6.10
N PHE A 328 -2.18 12.39 -6.03
CA PHE A 328 -2.04 11.02 -5.57
C PHE A 328 -1.18 10.14 -6.50
N ARG A 329 -1.18 10.41 -7.81
CA ARG A 329 -0.23 9.76 -8.72
C ARG A 329 1.21 10.13 -8.35
N LYS A 330 1.50 11.41 -8.10
CA LYS A 330 2.83 11.87 -7.64
C LYS A 330 3.23 11.21 -6.31
N VAL A 331 2.29 11.07 -5.38
CA VAL A 331 2.47 10.34 -4.10
C VAL A 331 2.93 8.89 -4.35
N LEU A 332 2.38 8.20 -5.35
CA LEU A 332 2.84 6.85 -5.73
C LEU A 332 4.20 6.87 -6.44
N GLU A 333 4.49 7.90 -7.25
CA GLU A 333 5.77 8.10 -7.92
C GLU A 333 6.90 8.35 -6.89
N ASP A 334 6.64 9.13 -5.84
CA ASP A 334 7.56 9.34 -4.71
C ASP A 334 7.84 8.02 -3.97
N ALA A 335 6.78 7.25 -3.70
CA ALA A 335 6.87 5.96 -3.03
C ALA A 335 7.51 4.84 -3.89
N GLY A 336 7.62 5.03 -5.20
CA GLY A 336 8.30 4.10 -6.11
C GLY A 336 9.82 4.16 -5.96
N VAL A 337 10.45 2.99 -5.77
CA VAL A 337 11.91 2.90 -5.60
C VAL A 337 12.66 3.29 -6.88
N TYR A 338 12.30 2.66 -7.99
CA TYR A 338 12.74 3.02 -9.33
C TYR A 338 11.73 3.95 -9.99
N LYS A 339 12.17 5.17 -10.30
CA LYS A 339 11.33 6.17 -10.96
C LYS A 339 10.97 5.76 -12.39
N CYS A 340 9.87 6.30 -12.90
CA CYS A 340 9.41 6.07 -14.27
C CYS A 340 10.15 6.95 -15.31
N THR A 341 11.48 7.04 -15.17
CA THR A 341 12.39 7.66 -16.13
C THR A 341 13.25 6.60 -16.80
N GLU A 342 13.98 6.96 -17.86
CA GLU A 342 14.89 6.02 -18.53
C GLU A 342 15.96 5.50 -17.56
N GLU A 343 16.55 6.39 -16.76
CA GLU A 343 17.56 6.04 -15.75
C GLU A 343 17.01 5.11 -14.69
N GLY A 344 15.78 5.38 -14.22
CA GLY A 344 15.09 4.53 -13.25
C GLY A 344 14.78 3.15 -13.81
N ARG A 345 14.38 3.05 -15.09
CA ARG A 345 14.14 1.77 -15.77
C ARG A 345 15.43 1.00 -16.03
N MET A 346 16.52 1.68 -16.38
CA MET A 346 17.84 1.06 -16.48
C MET A 346 18.31 0.51 -15.13
N ALA A 347 18.12 1.26 -14.04
CA ALA A 347 18.45 0.80 -12.69
C ALA A 347 17.59 -0.40 -12.25
N PHE A 348 16.29 -0.40 -12.58
CA PHE A 348 15.43 -1.53 -12.29
C PHE A 348 15.87 -2.79 -13.05
N MET A 349 16.28 -2.63 -14.32
CA MET A 349 16.84 -3.75 -15.09
C MET A 349 18.14 -4.28 -14.49
N ARG A 350 19.04 -3.42 -14.00
CA ARG A 350 20.25 -3.90 -13.30
C ARG A 350 19.93 -4.81 -12.11
N PHE A 351 18.89 -4.48 -11.35
CA PHE A 351 18.43 -5.35 -10.26
C PHE A 351 17.88 -6.67 -10.81
N ILE A 352 16.99 -6.63 -11.80
CA ILE A 352 16.42 -7.84 -12.40
C ILE A 352 17.52 -8.76 -12.98
N ASP A 353 18.48 -8.19 -13.71
CA ASP A 353 19.60 -8.91 -14.31
C ASP A 353 20.55 -9.51 -13.25
N SER A 354 20.60 -8.93 -12.05
CA SER A 354 21.36 -9.48 -10.93
C SER A 354 20.73 -10.74 -10.32
N ILE A 355 19.45 -11.00 -10.60
CA ILE A 355 18.72 -12.19 -10.15
C ILE A 355 18.96 -13.32 -11.17
N SER A 356 20.19 -13.85 -11.16
CA SER A 356 20.59 -15.00 -11.98
C SER A 356 19.94 -16.29 -11.51
#